data_AF-A0A803K862-F1
#
_entry.id   AF-A0A803K862-F1
#
_cell.length_a   1.000
_cell.length_b   1.000
_cell.length_c   1.000
_cell.angle_alpha   90.00
_cell.angle_beta   90.00
_cell.angle_gamma   90.00
#
_symmetry.space_group_name_H-M   'P 1'
#
loop_
_entity.id
_entity.type
_entity.pdbx_description
1 polymer ?
#
loop_
_entity_poly.entity_id
_entity_poly.type
_entity_poly.pdbx_seq_one_letter_code
_entity_poly.pdbx_strand_id
1 'polypeptide(L)'
;MHVCQNLRVRANLITNVCLIAAIIDLQAILALVSTPSEVIWPLGCHDMTHQNARINASGMSEKPAFVSVQQSLRKSFDAIEPLHEEWNNTLLECNPHLTSLSNLAEQLQACQRVLFKKTPLSSFINLQEHLRFKLQAAMEFNLEILNQKLSTLQRIRDSVSQVVGSVLYMYETSIEKIGLEAILERSSLCPSIADMLEWLQDIEKHYRNQYLQRKLLLQVCGGHLSDIQALPQSWAKLRDAASSKQQHVEDILLSVSFFRMST
;
A
#
# COMPACT_ATOMS: atom_id res chain seq x y z
N MET A 1 18.68 1.55 33.54
CA MET A 1 18.44 1.39 32.08
C MET A 1 17.03 0.91 31.71
N HIS A 2 16.29 0.18 32.56
CA HIS A 2 14.94 -0.31 32.23
C HIS A 2 13.81 0.74 32.23
N VAL A 3 13.99 1.90 32.88
CA VAL A 3 12.94 2.94 32.95
C VAL A 3 12.85 3.75 31.64
N CYS A 4 13.94 3.90 30.89
CA CYS A 4 13.96 4.66 29.65
C CYS A 4 13.33 3.93 28.45
N GLN A 5 13.31 2.60 28.45
CA GLN A 5 12.63 1.82 27.40
C GLN A 5 11.10 1.88 27.54
N ASN A 6 10.59 1.83 28.77
CA ASN A 6 9.15 1.93 29.05
C ASN A 6 8.55 3.32 28.71
N LEU A 7 9.33 4.39 28.89
CA LEU A 7 8.92 5.74 28.48
C LEU A 7 8.88 5.91 26.95
N ARG A 8 9.78 5.24 26.22
CA ARG A 8 9.80 5.27 24.74
C ARG A 8 8.63 4.51 24.12
N VAL A 9 8.25 3.36 24.69
CA VAL A 9 7.07 2.59 24.25
C VAL A 9 5.78 3.35 24.53
N ARG A 10 5.65 3.98 25.72
CA ARG A 10 4.49 4.81 26.05
C ARG A 10 4.37 6.06 25.17
N ALA A 11 5.48 6.72 24.85
CA ALA A 11 5.48 7.85 23.92
C ALA A 11 5.04 7.42 22.51
N ASN A 12 5.52 6.28 22.00
CA ASN A 12 5.10 5.75 20.70
C ASN A 12 3.62 5.34 20.69
N LEU A 13 3.09 4.80 21.79
CA LEU A 13 1.67 4.45 21.90
C LEU A 13 0.78 5.71 21.87
N ILE A 14 1.15 6.76 22.59
CA ILE A 14 0.41 8.04 22.60
C ILE A 14 0.47 8.71 21.22
N THR A 15 1.63 8.66 20.56
CA THR A 15 1.78 9.22 19.20
C THR A 15 0.97 8.43 18.17
N ASN A 16 0.89 7.10 18.29
CA ASN A 16 0.06 6.25 17.43
C ASN A 16 -1.44 6.44 17.70
N VAL A 17 -1.87 6.64 18.95
CA VAL A 17 -3.28 6.96 19.26
C VAL A 17 -3.68 8.33 18.69
N CYS A 18 -2.79 9.34 18.74
CA CYS A 18 -3.02 10.63 18.08
C CYS A 18 -3.02 10.52 16.54
N LEU A 19 -2.20 9.63 15.96
CA LEU A 19 -2.20 9.39 14.52
C LEU A 19 -3.48 8.67 14.06
N ILE A 20 -3.97 7.71 14.86
CA ILE A 20 -5.24 7.01 14.63
C ILE A 20 -6.41 8.00 14.74
N ALA A 21 -6.41 8.89 15.73
CA ALA A 21 -7.42 9.95 15.85
C ALA A 21 -7.40 10.91 14.64
N ALA A 22 -6.23 11.29 14.14
CA ALA A 22 -6.10 12.13 12.95
C ALA A 22 -6.51 11.41 11.63
N ILE A 23 -6.35 10.08 11.57
CA ILE A 23 -6.82 9.24 10.45
C ILE A 23 -8.35 9.11 10.49
N ILE A 24 -8.95 8.98 11.68
CA ILE A 24 -10.41 8.97 11.87
C ILE A 24 -11.03 10.32 11.47
N ASP A 25 -10.41 11.45 11.83
CA ASP A 25 -10.87 12.77 11.39
C ASP A 25 -10.76 12.96 9.87
N LEU A 26 -9.75 12.38 9.21
CA LEU A 26 -9.64 12.37 7.75
C LEU A 26 -10.71 11.47 7.08
N GLN A 27 -11.12 10.37 7.72
CA GLN A 27 -12.27 9.57 7.29
C GLN A 27 -13.60 10.33 7.47
N ALA A 28 -13.73 11.14 8.51
CA ALA A 28 -14.91 12.00 8.71
C ALA A 28 -15.01 13.12 7.65
N ILE A 29 -13.87 13.68 7.20
CA ILE A 29 -13.83 14.66 6.11
C ILE A 29 -14.16 14.02 4.75
N LEU A 30 -13.76 12.76 4.53
CA LEU A 30 -14.16 11.98 3.35
C LEU A 30 -15.65 11.58 3.38
N ALA A 31 -16.23 11.38 4.57
CA ALA A 31 -17.66 11.11 4.74
C ALA A 31 -18.56 12.35 4.49
N LEU A 32 -18.04 13.57 4.63
CA LEU A 32 -18.78 14.80 4.31
C LEU A 32 -18.98 15.04 2.79
N VAL A 33 -18.27 14.31 1.93
CA VAL A 33 -18.45 14.34 0.46
C VAL A 33 -19.46 13.29 -0.02
N SER A 34 -20.10 12.54 0.88
CA SER A 34 -21.14 11.57 0.51
C SER A 34 -22.21 11.44 1.59
N THR A 35 -23.34 12.10 1.39
CA THR A 35 -24.57 11.92 2.16
C THR A 35 -25.42 10.76 1.61
N PRO A 36 -26.36 10.18 2.38
CA PRO A 36 -26.14 9.50 3.65
C PRO A 36 -26.80 8.10 3.64
N SER A 37 -26.34 7.20 4.51
CA SER A 37 -27.14 6.05 4.95
C SER A 37 -26.88 5.85 6.43
N GLU A 38 -27.96 5.97 7.19
CA GLU A 38 -28.01 5.95 8.65
C GLU A 38 -27.48 4.63 9.21
N VAL A 39 -26.52 4.71 10.14
CA VAL A 39 -26.40 3.71 11.21
C VAL A 39 -26.16 4.45 12.52
N ILE A 40 -27.18 4.37 13.35
CA ILE A 40 -27.26 4.87 14.72
C ILE A 40 -26.35 4.01 15.60
N TRP A 41 -25.37 4.63 16.28
CA TRP A 41 -24.68 4.00 17.41
C TRP A 41 -25.38 4.41 18.72
N PRO A 42 -25.94 3.49 19.51
CA PRO A 42 -26.27 3.79 20.88
C PRO A 42 -25.03 3.59 21.77
N LEU A 43 -24.54 4.70 22.32
CA LEU A 43 -23.71 4.72 23.51
C LEU A 43 -24.56 4.18 24.68
N GLY A 44 -24.17 3.03 25.22
CA GLY A 44 -24.73 2.47 26.44
C GLY A 44 -23.64 2.29 27.49
N CYS A 45 -23.51 3.27 28.39
CA CYS A 45 -22.86 3.09 29.69
C CYS A 45 -23.87 2.53 30.68
N HIS A 46 -23.55 1.43 31.36
CA HIS A 46 -24.06 0.92 32.66
C HIS A 46 -23.46 -0.48 32.84
N ASP A 47 -23.08 -1.00 34.00
CA ASP A 47 -22.86 -0.52 35.36
C ASP A 47 -22.02 -1.63 36.02
N MET A 48 -21.24 -1.27 37.04
CA MET A 48 -20.25 -2.10 37.69
C MET A 48 -20.85 -2.74 38.95
N THR A 49 -21.12 -4.04 38.93
CA THR A 49 -21.35 -4.82 40.16
C THR A 49 -20.69 -6.20 40.12
N HIS A 50 -19.90 -6.45 41.16
CA HIS A 50 -19.17 -7.66 41.51
C HIS A 50 -20.02 -8.94 41.48
N GLN A 51 -19.42 -10.06 41.06
CA GLN A 51 -19.45 -11.31 41.86
C GLN A 51 -18.35 -12.28 41.39
N ASN A 52 -17.40 -12.57 42.30
CA ASN A 52 -16.45 -13.67 42.19
C ASN A 52 -17.18 -15.02 42.15
N ALA A 53 -17.04 -15.79 41.08
CA ALA A 53 -17.14 -17.25 41.10
C ALA A 53 -16.71 -17.88 39.75
N ARG A 54 -15.47 -18.39 39.72
CA ARG A 54 -15.01 -19.64 39.04
C ARG A 54 -13.57 -19.49 38.52
N ILE A 55 -12.66 -19.74 39.45
CA ILE A 55 -11.33 -20.26 39.14
C ILE A 55 -11.54 -21.70 38.63
N ASN A 56 -10.86 -22.06 37.54
CA ASN A 56 -10.83 -23.36 36.85
C ASN A 56 -11.85 -23.56 35.70
N ALA A 57 -11.76 -22.70 34.68
CA ALA A 57 -12.14 -23.04 33.30
C ALA A 57 -11.29 -22.31 32.21
N SER A 58 -10.26 -21.54 32.60
CA SER A 58 -9.54 -20.62 31.71
C SER A 58 -8.54 -21.27 30.75
N GLY A 59 -8.03 -22.48 31.01
CA GLY A 59 -7.00 -23.10 30.17
C GLY A 59 -7.46 -23.67 28.81
N MET A 60 -8.78 -23.79 28.57
CA MET A 60 -9.30 -24.41 27.34
C MET A 60 -9.74 -23.40 26.28
N SER A 61 -9.96 -22.12 26.62
CA SER A 61 -10.49 -21.13 25.67
C SER A 61 -9.42 -20.20 25.08
N GLU A 62 -8.28 -20.03 25.74
CA GLU A 62 -7.18 -19.17 25.28
C GLU A 62 -6.41 -19.79 24.11
N LYS A 63 -6.13 -21.10 24.20
CA LYS A 63 -5.44 -21.88 23.15
C LYS A 63 -6.11 -21.85 21.77
N PRO A 64 -7.45 -22.08 21.63
CA PRO A 64 -8.07 -22.07 20.31
C PRO A 64 -8.13 -20.67 19.67
N ALA A 65 -8.32 -19.61 20.46
CA ALA A 65 -8.31 -18.24 19.94
C ALA A 65 -6.93 -17.83 19.41
N PHE A 66 -5.88 -18.14 20.18
CA PHE A 66 -4.49 -17.89 19.78
C PHE A 66 -4.12 -18.62 18.48
N VAL A 67 -4.43 -19.91 18.39
CA VAL A 67 -4.18 -20.72 17.19
C VAL A 67 -4.94 -20.18 15.97
N SER A 68 -6.18 -19.73 16.16
CA SER A 68 -6.98 -19.13 15.09
C SER A 68 -6.32 -17.85 14.52
N VAL A 69 -5.83 -16.96 15.39
CA VAL A 69 -5.11 -15.75 14.97
C VAL A 69 -3.81 -16.11 14.26
N GLN A 70 -3.03 -17.06 14.78
CA GLN A 70 -1.81 -17.54 14.11
C GLN A 70 -2.11 -18.11 12.72
N GLN A 71 -3.16 -18.91 12.59
CA GLN A 71 -3.55 -19.47 11.30
C GLN A 71 -4.01 -18.38 10.31
N SER A 72 -4.71 -17.35 10.80
CA SER A 72 -5.11 -16.20 10.00
C SER A 72 -3.90 -15.38 9.54
N LEU A 73 -2.91 -15.16 10.42
CA LEU A 73 -1.65 -14.51 10.08
C LEU A 73 -0.88 -15.28 9.02
N ARG A 74 -0.76 -16.61 9.16
CA ARG A 74 -0.09 -17.46 8.17
C ARG A 74 -0.74 -17.32 6.79
N LYS A 75 -2.06 -17.47 6.71
CA LYS A 75 -2.84 -17.27 5.47
C LYS A 75 -2.66 -15.87 4.89
N SER A 76 -2.50 -14.86 5.73
CA SER A 76 -2.30 -13.48 5.28
C SER A 76 -0.96 -13.29 4.59
N PHE A 77 0.14 -13.79 5.18
CA PHE A 77 1.45 -13.74 4.52
C PHE A 77 1.52 -14.61 3.27
N ASP A 78 0.88 -15.79 3.29
CA ASP A 78 0.76 -16.66 2.10
C ASP A 78 0.00 -15.97 0.96
N ALA A 79 -1.03 -15.17 1.27
CA ALA A 79 -1.77 -14.42 0.27
C ALA A 79 -1.00 -13.19 -0.26
N ILE A 80 -0.15 -12.58 0.56
CA ILE A 80 0.62 -11.38 0.18
C ILE A 80 1.78 -11.71 -0.77
N GLU A 81 2.42 -12.87 -0.62
CA GLU A 81 3.57 -13.26 -1.46
C GLU A 81 3.27 -13.23 -2.98
N PRO A 82 2.23 -13.90 -3.51
CA PRO A 82 1.91 -13.82 -4.94
C PRO A 82 1.47 -12.42 -5.38
N LEU A 83 0.79 -11.67 -4.50
CA LEU A 83 0.42 -10.26 -4.77
C LEU A 83 1.66 -9.38 -4.93
N HIS A 84 2.69 -9.64 -4.14
CA HIS A 84 3.97 -8.93 -4.21
C HIS A 84 4.73 -9.23 -5.51
N GLU A 85 4.76 -10.49 -5.93
CA GLU A 85 5.33 -10.86 -7.23
C GLU A 85 4.59 -10.19 -8.39
N GLU A 86 3.26 -10.23 -8.38
CA GLU A 86 2.43 -9.60 -9.41
C GLU A 86 2.65 -8.08 -9.46
N TRP A 87 2.78 -7.44 -8.30
CA TRP A 87 3.09 -6.01 -8.20
C TRP A 87 4.41 -5.67 -8.90
N ASN A 88 5.47 -6.42 -8.60
CA ASN A 88 6.79 -6.19 -9.19
C ASN A 88 6.78 -6.43 -10.71
N ASN A 89 6.12 -7.49 -11.17
CA ASN A 89 5.98 -7.78 -12.59
C ASN A 89 5.21 -6.66 -13.31
N THR A 90 4.10 -6.19 -12.72
CA THR A 90 3.33 -5.06 -13.26
C THR A 90 4.17 -3.79 -13.36
N LEU A 91 5.03 -3.51 -12.36
CA LEU A 91 5.95 -2.38 -12.40
C LEU A 91 7.00 -2.52 -13.51
N LEU A 92 7.54 -3.74 -13.73
CA LEU A 92 8.49 -4.00 -14.82
C LEU A 92 7.84 -3.77 -16.19
N GLU A 93 6.59 -4.20 -16.36
CA GLU A 93 5.82 -3.99 -17.58
C GLU A 93 5.51 -2.52 -17.87
N CYS A 94 5.54 -1.63 -16.86
CA CYS A 94 5.39 -0.19 -17.08
C CYS A 94 6.60 0.44 -17.79
N ASN A 95 7.81 -0.08 -17.57
CA ASN A 95 9.07 0.51 -18.06
C ASN A 95 9.12 0.78 -19.58
N PRO A 96 8.74 -0.16 -20.48
CA PRO A 96 8.73 0.11 -21.91
C PRO A 96 7.78 1.26 -22.29
N HIS A 97 6.62 1.37 -21.64
CA HIS A 97 5.65 2.44 -21.90
C HIS A 97 6.14 3.81 -21.41
N LEU A 98 6.75 3.85 -20.23
CA LEU A 98 7.38 5.07 -19.70
C LEU A 98 8.48 5.56 -20.65
N THR A 99 9.33 4.64 -21.13
CA THR A 99 10.41 4.95 -22.08
C THR A 99 9.85 5.44 -23.41
N SER A 100 8.82 4.77 -23.93
CA SER A 100 8.12 5.18 -25.15
C SER A 100 7.54 6.59 -25.02
N LEU A 101 6.88 6.91 -23.91
CA LEU A 101 6.34 8.24 -23.64
C LEU A 101 7.42 9.32 -23.61
N SER A 102 8.54 9.07 -22.95
CA SER A 102 9.69 9.99 -22.94
C SER A 102 10.18 10.28 -24.36
N ASN A 103 10.39 9.23 -25.16
CA ASN A 103 10.86 9.35 -26.54
C ASN A 103 9.85 10.10 -27.43
N LEU A 104 8.55 9.79 -27.30
CA LEU A 104 7.48 10.45 -28.05
C LEU A 104 7.37 11.93 -27.67
N ALA A 105 7.52 12.26 -26.38
CA ALA A 105 7.52 13.65 -25.92
C ALA A 105 8.74 14.43 -26.46
N GLU A 106 9.90 13.80 -26.58
CA GLU A 106 11.09 14.38 -27.21
C GLU A 106 10.87 14.59 -28.73
N GLN A 107 10.31 13.61 -29.43
CA GLN A 107 9.95 13.71 -30.85
C GLN A 107 8.91 14.80 -31.09
N LEU A 108 7.89 14.92 -30.25
CA LEU A 108 6.87 15.95 -30.35
C LEU A 108 7.48 17.34 -30.11
N GLN A 109 8.38 17.47 -29.14
CA GLN A 109 9.12 18.70 -28.91
C GLN A 109 10.00 19.08 -30.12
N ALA A 110 10.71 18.12 -30.73
CA ALA A 110 11.50 18.33 -31.93
C ALA A 110 10.61 18.75 -33.12
N CYS A 111 9.49 18.06 -33.32
CA CYS A 111 8.48 18.39 -34.34
C CYS A 111 7.92 19.82 -34.18
N GLN A 112 7.79 20.31 -32.95
CA GLN A 112 7.35 21.68 -32.67
C GLN A 112 8.43 22.73 -32.96
N ARG A 113 9.71 22.40 -32.79
CA ARG A 113 10.83 23.33 -32.97
C ARG A 113 11.31 23.44 -34.42
N VAL A 114 11.18 22.37 -35.21
CA VAL A 114 11.68 22.35 -36.58
C VAL A 114 10.86 23.25 -37.50
N LEU A 115 11.54 24.09 -38.28
CA LEU A 115 10.93 24.86 -39.35
C LEU A 115 10.89 24.05 -40.65
N PHE A 116 9.86 23.21 -40.81
CA PHE A 116 9.71 22.27 -41.94
C PHE A 116 9.81 22.94 -43.32
N LYS A 117 9.38 24.21 -43.44
CA LYS A 117 9.49 24.98 -44.70
C LYS A 117 10.94 25.20 -45.16
N LYS A 118 11.93 25.06 -44.28
CA LYS A 118 13.36 25.21 -44.58
C LYS A 118 14.11 23.88 -44.68
N THR A 119 13.40 22.75 -44.68
CA THR A 119 14.00 21.42 -44.82
C THR A 119 13.66 20.84 -46.18
N PRO A 120 14.38 19.79 -46.65
CA PRO A 120 13.99 19.05 -47.86
C PRO A 120 12.59 18.44 -47.81
N LEU A 121 11.93 18.44 -46.63
CA LEU A 121 10.58 17.94 -46.43
C LEU A 121 9.50 19.00 -46.73
N SER A 122 9.88 20.19 -47.19
CA SER A 122 8.94 21.29 -47.49
C SER A 122 7.93 20.97 -48.59
N SER A 123 8.20 19.97 -49.42
CA SER A 123 7.28 19.49 -50.46
C SER A 123 6.08 18.71 -49.91
N PHE A 124 6.15 18.22 -48.66
CA PHE A 124 5.07 17.49 -48.02
C PHE A 124 4.09 18.45 -47.35
N ILE A 125 2.89 18.57 -47.94
CA ILE A 125 1.80 19.40 -47.43
C ILE A 125 1.33 18.86 -46.08
N ASN A 126 1.15 19.74 -45.09
CA ASN A 126 0.65 19.45 -43.74
C ASN A 126 1.43 18.36 -42.98
N LEU A 127 2.70 18.13 -43.33
CA LEU A 127 3.52 17.08 -42.70
C LEU A 127 3.64 17.29 -41.19
N GLN A 128 3.84 18.54 -40.75
CA GLN A 128 4.01 18.86 -39.35
C GLN A 128 2.75 18.54 -38.55
N GLU A 129 1.57 18.91 -39.05
CA GLU A 129 0.27 18.64 -38.44
C GLU A 129 0.01 17.13 -38.35
N HIS A 130 0.27 16.39 -39.43
CA HIS A 130 0.13 14.93 -39.45
C HIS A 130 1.09 14.23 -38.47
N LEU A 131 2.34 14.69 -38.38
CA LEU A 131 3.31 14.15 -37.43
C LEU A 131 2.88 14.43 -35.99
N ARG A 132 2.46 15.66 -35.68
CA ARG A 132 1.95 16.02 -34.35
C ARG A 132 0.76 15.15 -33.96
N PHE A 133 -0.20 14.97 -34.85
CA PHE A 133 -1.36 14.12 -34.61
C PHE A 133 -0.95 12.67 -34.31
N LYS A 134 -0.07 12.08 -35.13
CA LYS A 134 0.41 10.70 -34.91
C LYS A 134 1.18 10.54 -33.60
N LEU A 135 2.03 11.50 -33.26
CA LEU A 135 2.80 11.48 -32.01
C LEU A 135 1.89 11.59 -30.79
N GLN A 136 0.91 12.49 -30.82
CA GLN A 136 -0.08 12.65 -29.75
C GLN A 136 -0.92 11.38 -29.57
N ALA A 137 -1.43 10.80 -30.66
CA ALA A 137 -2.18 9.54 -30.60
C ALA A 137 -1.34 8.39 -30.02
N ALA A 138 -0.04 8.31 -30.37
CA ALA A 138 0.86 7.30 -29.80
C ALA A 138 1.14 7.54 -28.30
N MET A 139 1.20 8.80 -27.86
CA MET A 139 1.34 9.14 -26.45
C MET A 139 0.08 8.76 -25.67
N GLU A 140 -1.11 9.12 -26.17
CA GLU A 140 -2.40 8.75 -25.58
C GLU A 140 -2.54 7.23 -25.41
N PHE A 141 -2.14 6.47 -26.43
CA PHE A 141 -2.13 5.00 -26.37
C PHE A 141 -1.24 4.45 -25.24
N ASN A 142 -0.02 4.99 -25.07
CA ASN A 142 0.86 4.53 -23.99
C ASN A 142 0.37 4.96 -22.60
N LEU A 143 -0.26 6.14 -22.48
CA LEU A 143 -0.89 6.58 -21.23
C LEU A 143 -2.07 5.68 -20.86
N GLU A 144 -2.87 5.25 -21.83
CA GLU A 144 -3.97 4.32 -21.60
C GLU A 144 -3.48 2.97 -21.06
N ILE A 145 -2.40 2.43 -21.64
CA ILE A 145 -1.79 1.20 -21.12
C ILE A 145 -1.27 1.40 -19.68
N LEU A 146 -0.62 2.53 -19.39
CA LEU A 146 -0.16 2.83 -18.03
C LEU A 146 -1.33 2.97 -17.03
N ASN A 147 -2.46 3.52 -17.46
CA ASN A 147 -3.67 3.58 -16.63
C ASN A 147 -4.27 2.18 -16.36
N GLN A 148 -4.21 1.28 -17.34
CA GLN A 148 -4.58 -0.12 -17.13
C GLN A 148 -3.65 -0.80 -16.12
N LYS A 149 -2.33 -0.58 -16.23
CA LYS A 149 -1.37 -1.09 -15.23
C LYS A 149 -1.58 -0.48 -13.85
N LEU A 150 -1.90 0.82 -13.75
CA LEU A 150 -2.29 1.44 -12.48
C LEU A 150 -3.54 0.78 -11.88
N SER A 151 -4.51 0.38 -12.70
CA SER A 151 -5.70 -0.33 -12.22
C SER A 151 -5.35 -1.69 -11.63
N THR A 152 -4.40 -2.42 -12.23
CA THR A 152 -3.85 -3.66 -11.66
C THR A 152 -3.17 -3.40 -10.32
N LEU A 153 -2.29 -2.38 -10.24
CA LEU A 153 -1.63 -2.00 -8.99
C LEU A 153 -2.65 -1.59 -7.91
N GLN A 154 -3.72 -0.89 -8.29
CA GLN A 154 -4.80 -0.54 -7.38
C GLN A 154 -5.48 -1.78 -6.80
N ARG A 155 -5.82 -2.75 -7.66
CA ARG A 155 -6.43 -4.01 -7.25
C ARG A 155 -5.54 -4.76 -6.26
N ILE A 156 -4.23 -4.81 -6.52
CA ILE A 156 -3.27 -5.45 -5.60
C ILE A 156 -3.25 -4.74 -4.25
N ARG A 157 -3.13 -3.40 -4.24
CA ARG A 157 -3.21 -2.59 -3.02
C ARG A 157 -4.49 -2.90 -2.23
N ASP A 158 -5.64 -2.90 -2.89
CA ASP A 158 -6.94 -3.14 -2.26
C ASP A 158 -7.04 -4.57 -1.71
N SER A 159 -6.48 -5.55 -2.42
CA SER A 159 -6.41 -6.94 -1.97
C SER A 159 -5.55 -7.08 -0.71
N VAL A 160 -4.40 -6.40 -0.65
CA VAL A 160 -3.55 -6.37 0.55
C VAL A 160 -4.30 -5.72 1.72
N SER A 161 -4.94 -4.57 1.52
CA SER A 161 -5.76 -3.93 2.56
C SER A 161 -6.87 -4.85 3.08
N GLN A 162 -7.51 -5.62 2.21
CA GLN A 162 -8.52 -6.60 2.62
C GLN A 162 -7.93 -7.74 3.46
N VAL A 163 -6.78 -8.29 3.06
CA VAL A 163 -6.07 -9.33 3.81
C VAL A 163 -5.69 -8.83 5.19
N VAL A 164 -5.05 -7.65 5.27
CA VAL A 164 -4.60 -7.04 6.52
C VAL A 164 -5.78 -6.68 7.43
N GLY A 165 -6.83 -6.06 6.88
CA GLY A 165 -8.04 -5.73 7.64
C GLY A 165 -8.75 -6.97 8.20
N SER A 166 -8.78 -8.07 7.44
CA SER A 166 -9.42 -9.32 7.88
C SER A 166 -8.71 -9.94 9.08
N VAL A 167 -7.38 -9.96 9.10
CA VAL A 167 -6.62 -10.51 10.24
C VAL A 167 -6.60 -9.58 11.44
N LEU A 168 -6.59 -8.25 11.23
CA LEU A 168 -6.76 -7.28 12.32
C LEU A 168 -8.11 -7.46 13.01
N TYR A 169 -9.19 -7.60 12.24
CA TYR A 169 -10.52 -7.88 12.80
C TYR A 169 -10.56 -9.20 13.60
N MET A 170 -9.93 -10.26 13.08
CA MET A 170 -9.82 -11.54 13.81
C MET A 170 -9.04 -11.41 15.11
N TYR A 171 -7.97 -10.61 15.12
CA TYR A 171 -7.19 -10.32 16.31
C TYR A 171 -8.01 -9.52 17.34
N GLU A 172 -8.67 -8.43 16.91
CA GLU A 172 -9.47 -7.55 17.78
C GLU A 172 -10.61 -8.31 18.46
N THR A 173 -11.27 -9.21 17.73
CA THR A 173 -12.35 -10.06 18.28
C THR A 173 -11.85 -11.19 19.19
N SER A 174 -10.54 -11.43 19.21
CA SER A 174 -9.90 -12.51 19.98
C SER A 174 -9.03 -12.02 21.13
N ILE A 175 -8.75 -10.71 21.24
CA ILE A 175 -7.74 -10.16 22.15
C ILE A 175 -8.01 -10.47 23.64
N GLU A 176 -9.27 -10.35 24.07
CA GLU A 176 -9.67 -10.62 25.46
C GLU A 176 -9.46 -12.09 25.85
N LYS A 177 -9.45 -12.99 24.86
CA LYS A 177 -9.30 -14.44 25.05
C LYS A 177 -7.85 -14.90 24.99
N ILE A 178 -6.94 -14.14 24.38
CA ILE A 178 -5.55 -14.58 24.17
C ILE A 178 -4.64 -14.15 25.32
N GLY A 179 -4.91 -12.97 25.90
CA GLY A 179 -4.06 -12.38 26.93
C GLY A 179 -2.80 -11.70 26.35
N LEU A 180 -2.35 -10.65 27.02
CA LEU A 180 -1.25 -9.79 26.53
C LEU A 180 0.09 -10.53 26.44
N GLU A 181 0.37 -11.44 27.38
CA GLU A 181 1.64 -12.18 27.44
C GLU A 181 1.82 -13.09 26.23
N ALA A 182 0.77 -13.82 25.82
CA ALA A 182 0.80 -14.70 24.66
C ALA A 182 0.99 -13.92 23.34
N ILE A 183 0.45 -12.70 23.24
CA ILE A 183 0.58 -11.84 22.04
C ILE A 183 2.03 -11.40 21.82
N LEU A 184 2.76 -11.17 22.91
CA LEU A 184 4.15 -10.71 22.91
C LEU A 184 5.17 -11.85 22.93
N GLU A 185 4.71 -13.09 23.11
CA GLU A 185 5.59 -14.25 23.12
C GLU A 185 6.21 -14.46 21.73
N ARG A 186 7.52 -14.74 21.72
CA ARG A 186 8.30 -14.98 20.51
C ARG A 186 9.17 -16.23 20.71
N SER A 187 9.40 -16.95 19.62
CA SER A 187 10.33 -18.09 19.58
C SER A 187 11.30 -17.94 18.42
N SER A 188 12.28 -18.84 18.33
CA SER A 188 13.23 -18.87 17.21
C SER A 188 12.58 -19.16 15.86
N LEU A 189 11.37 -19.74 15.85
CA LEU A 189 10.66 -20.15 14.64
C LEU A 189 9.37 -19.35 14.39
N CYS A 190 8.91 -18.60 15.39
CA CYS A 190 7.67 -17.83 15.34
C CYS A 190 7.92 -16.43 15.92
N PRO A 191 7.87 -15.38 15.09
CA PRO A 191 7.76 -14.01 15.57
C PRO A 191 6.53 -13.84 16.47
N SER A 192 6.46 -12.77 17.25
CA SER A 192 5.28 -12.50 18.07
C SER A 192 4.07 -12.12 17.21
N ILE A 193 2.85 -12.29 17.74
CA ILE A 193 1.63 -11.82 17.06
C ILE A 193 1.71 -10.30 16.86
N ALA A 194 2.21 -9.57 17.86
CA ALA A 194 2.39 -8.12 17.76
C ALA A 194 3.31 -7.73 16.60
N ASP A 195 4.49 -8.36 16.48
CA ASP A 195 5.45 -8.07 15.39
C ASP A 195 4.81 -8.35 14.03
N MET A 196 4.13 -9.50 13.88
CA MET A 196 3.50 -9.87 12.61
C MET A 196 2.38 -8.91 12.21
N LEU A 197 1.56 -8.45 13.16
CA LEU A 197 0.52 -7.47 12.89
C LEU A 197 1.09 -6.09 12.53
N GLU A 198 2.19 -5.68 13.17
CA GLU A 198 2.92 -4.47 12.80
C GLU A 198 3.46 -4.58 11.37
N TRP A 199 4.13 -5.68 11.04
CA TRP A 199 4.68 -5.90 9.70
C TRP A 199 3.61 -5.93 8.60
N LEU A 200 2.44 -6.53 8.86
CA LEU A 200 1.33 -6.50 7.92
C LEU A 200 0.81 -5.09 7.66
N GLN A 201 0.71 -4.26 8.70
CA GLN A 201 0.34 -2.84 8.54
C GLN A 201 1.41 -2.06 7.77
N ASP A 202 2.69 -2.36 7.99
CA ASP A 202 3.79 -1.74 7.24
C ASP A 202 3.75 -2.12 5.75
N ILE A 203 3.44 -3.39 5.43
CA ILE A 203 3.20 -3.86 4.06
C ILE A 203 2.02 -3.11 3.43
N GLU A 204 0.89 -3.01 4.12
CA GLU A 204 -0.29 -2.28 3.60
C GLU A 204 0.05 -0.81 3.30
N LYS A 205 0.70 -0.15 4.26
CA LYS A 205 1.15 1.24 4.14
C LYS A 205 2.10 1.41 2.96
N HIS A 206 3.00 0.47 2.73
CA HIS A 206 3.90 0.47 1.57
C HIS A 206 3.11 0.52 0.26
N TYR A 207 2.19 -0.43 0.03
CA TYR A 207 1.42 -0.47 -1.22
C TYR A 207 0.52 0.76 -1.40
N ARG A 208 -0.11 1.24 -0.33
CA ARG A 208 -0.93 2.46 -0.38
C ARG A 208 -0.10 3.67 -0.81
N ASN A 209 1.07 3.86 -0.22
CA ASN A 209 1.96 4.98 -0.55
C ASN A 209 2.51 4.85 -1.98
N GLN A 210 3.01 3.67 -2.35
CA GLN A 210 3.60 3.42 -3.66
C GLN A 210 2.59 3.61 -4.80
N TYR A 211 1.34 3.18 -4.60
CA TYR A 211 0.26 3.41 -5.56
C TYR A 211 -0.07 4.90 -5.68
N LEU A 212 -0.27 5.59 -4.55
CA LEU A 212 -0.66 7.01 -4.56
C LEU A 212 0.40 7.89 -5.22
N GLN A 213 1.68 7.66 -4.93
CA GLN A 213 2.78 8.39 -5.55
C GLN A 213 2.82 8.19 -7.08
N ARG A 214 2.63 6.96 -7.55
CA ARG A 214 2.61 6.64 -8.99
C ARG A 214 1.40 7.22 -9.71
N LYS A 215 0.22 7.14 -9.08
CA LYS A 215 -1.01 7.75 -9.58
C LYS A 215 -0.85 9.26 -9.73
N LEU A 216 -0.34 9.92 -8.69
CA LEU A 216 -0.11 11.36 -8.70
C LEU A 216 0.90 11.75 -9.78
N LEU A 217 2.00 11.00 -9.92
CA LEU A 217 3.00 11.24 -10.94
C LEU A 217 2.38 11.24 -12.35
N LEU A 218 1.57 10.23 -12.68
CA LEU A 218 0.92 10.15 -14.00
C LEU A 218 -0.17 11.23 -14.20
N GLN A 219 -0.85 11.67 -13.15
CA GLN A 219 -1.82 12.77 -13.23
C GLN A 219 -1.15 14.13 -13.48
N VAL A 220 -0.01 14.40 -12.84
CA VAL A 220 0.70 15.68 -12.94
C VAL A 220 1.48 15.81 -14.25
N CYS A 221 2.04 14.71 -14.78
CA CYS A 221 2.78 14.71 -16.03
C CYS A 221 1.96 15.10 -17.28
N GLY A 222 0.63 15.22 -17.18
CA GLY A 222 -0.22 15.66 -18.29
C GLY A 222 -0.06 17.14 -18.70
N GLY A 223 0.68 17.95 -17.93
CA GLY A 223 0.80 19.41 -18.16
C GLY A 223 1.88 19.85 -19.15
N HIS A 224 3.07 19.22 -19.14
CA HIS A 224 4.22 19.67 -19.94
C HIS A 224 5.04 18.51 -20.52
N LEU A 225 5.54 18.67 -21.75
CA LEU A 225 6.38 17.66 -22.41
C LEU A 225 7.68 17.36 -21.66
N SER A 226 8.24 18.34 -20.93
CA SER A 226 9.41 18.14 -20.08
C SER A 226 9.15 17.12 -18.98
N ASP A 227 7.95 17.13 -18.41
CA ASP A 227 7.57 16.26 -17.29
C ASP A 227 7.37 14.83 -17.79
N ILE A 228 6.83 14.68 -19.02
CA ILE A 228 6.69 13.39 -19.69
C ILE A 228 8.07 12.81 -20.07
N GLN A 229 9.02 13.66 -20.52
CA GLN A 229 10.40 13.23 -20.78
C GLN A 229 11.12 12.78 -19.50
N ALA A 230 10.87 13.43 -18.37
CA ALA A 230 11.45 13.08 -17.08
C ALA A 230 10.71 11.93 -16.35
N LEU A 231 9.64 11.40 -16.94
CA LEU A 231 8.76 10.43 -16.30
C LEU A 231 9.46 9.11 -15.95
N PRO A 232 10.30 8.49 -16.82
CA PRO A 232 11.01 7.26 -16.47
C PRO A 232 11.92 7.42 -15.25
N GLN A 233 12.66 8.53 -15.16
CA GLN A 233 13.56 8.79 -14.04
C GLN A 233 12.76 9.08 -12.76
N SER A 234 11.66 9.83 -12.88
CA SER A 234 10.77 10.12 -11.75
C SER A 234 10.11 8.86 -11.21
N TRP A 235 9.69 7.95 -12.09
CA TRP A 235 9.13 6.65 -11.72
C TRP A 235 10.16 5.75 -11.03
N ALA A 236 11.39 5.70 -11.52
CA ALA A 236 12.48 4.93 -10.91
C ALA A 236 12.82 5.43 -9.49
N LYS A 237 12.84 6.75 -9.28
CA LYS A 237 13.09 7.35 -7.95
C LYS A 237 12.07 6.95 -6.88
N LEU A 238 10.82 6.62 -7.27
CA LEU A 238 9.81 6.13 -6.33
C LEU A 238 10.15 4.72 -5.79
N ARG A 239 10.98 3.96 -6.50
CA ARG A 239 11.52 2.69 -6.00
C ARG A 239 12.60 2.95 -4.94
N ASP A 240 13.51 3.88 -5.24
CA ASP A 240 14.68 4.17 -4.41
C ASP A 240 14.36 4.98 -3.14
N ALA A 241 13.33 5.83 -3.18
CA ALA A 241 12.89 6.56 -1.99
C ALA A 241 12.28 5.63 -0.93
N ALA A 242 11.62 4.55 -1.36
CA ALA A 242 10.98 3.57 -0.50
C ALA A 242 11.99 2.69 0.28
N SER A 243 13.18 2.44 -0.28
CA SER A 243 14.21 1.58 0.34
C SER A 243 14.98 2.24 1.49
N SER A 244 14.87 3.56 1.69
CA SER A 244 15.65 4.28 2.70
C SER A 244 15.06 4.26 4.13
N LYS A 245 13.79 3.87 4.30
CA LYS A 245 13.11 3.95 5.62
C LYS A 245 12.14 2.82 5.97
N GLN A 246 11.83 1.89 5.08
CA GLN A 246 10.86 0.82 5.36
C GLN A 246 11.42 -0.53 4.93
N GLN A 247 11.34 -1.49 5.85
CA GLN A 247 11.66 -2.91 5.65
C GLN A 247 11.06 -3.36 4.32
N HIS A 248 11.90 -3.94 3.45
CA HIS A 248 11.45 -4.39 2.14
C HIS A 248 10.38 -5.48 2.36
N VAL A 249 9.31 -5.52 1.56
CA VAL A 249 8.24 -6.53 1.72
C VAL A 249 8.85 -7.94 1.72
N GLU A 250 9.87 -8.17 0.89
CA GLU A 250 10.69 -9.38 0.91
C GLU A 250 11.38 -9.67 2.26
N ASP A 251 11.94 -8.67 2.95
CA ASP A 251 12.59 -8.88 4.26
C ASP A 251 11.57 -9.37 5.29
N ILE A 252 10.36 -8.81 5.26
CA ILE A 252 9.25 -9.25 6.13
C ILE A 252 8.84 -10.68 5.77
N LEU A 253 8.62 -10.97 4.49
CA LEU A 253 8.24 -12.31 4.01
C LEU A 253 9.32 -13.36 4.37
N LEU A 254 10.59 -13.00 4.28
CA LEU A 254 11.71 -13.82 4.73
C LEU A 254 11.68 -14.04 6.24
N SER A 255 11.40 -12.99 7.02
CA SER A 255 11.33 -13.04 8.48
C SER A 255 10.23 -13.98 9.00
N VAL A 256 9.14 -14.14 8.25
CA VAL A 256 8.03 -15.06 8.61
C VAL A 256 8.12 -16.43 7.92
N SER A 257 9.16 -16.71 7.13
CA SER A 257 9.26 -17.94 6.33
C SER A 257 9.15 -19.24 7.17
N PHE A 258 9.91 -19.35 8.27
CA PHE A 258 9.83 -20.50 9.17
C PHE A 258 8.46 -20.62 9.87
N PHE A 259 7.84 -19.49 10.20
CA PHE A 259 6.48 -19.46 10.73
C PHE A 259 5.48 -19.98 9.69
N ARG A 260 5.64 -19.65 8.41
CA ARG A 260 4.76 -20.12 7.34
C ARG A 260 4.91 -21.63 7.08
N MET A 261 6.09 -22.19 7.29
CA MET A 261 6.39 -23.61 7.06
C MET A 261 6.02 -24.56 8.22
N SER A 262 5.80 -24.04 9.43
CA SER A 262 5.50 -24.87 10.60
C SER A 262 4.02 -25.29 10.62
N THR A 263 3.74 -26.58 10.47
CA THR A 263 2.37 -27.14 10.55
C THR A 263 1.81 -27.14 11.95
#